data_AF-A0A7W0GAH3-F1
#
_entry.id   AF-A0A7W0GAH3-F1
#
_cell.length_a   1.000
_cell.length_b   1.000
_cell.length_c   1.000
_cell.angle_alpha   90.00
_cell.angle_beta   90.00
_cell.angle_gamma   90.00
#
_symmetry.space_group_name_H-M   'P 1'
#
loop_
_entity.id
_entity.type
_entity.pdbx_description
1 polymer ?
#
loop_
_entity_poly.entity_id
_entity_poly.type
_entity_poly.pdbx_seq_one_letter_code
_entity_poly.pdbx_strand_id
1 'polypeptide(L)'
;MRHLLFNRRLSTRSIGHVEMICTFIVGNSRNCRGVYFLPKGKLVVGGSIIYPQFYELAILGGTGLYDNARGTLTVTRTARNPNRSIVLFRLVG
;
A
#
# COMPACT_ATOMS: atom_id res chain seq x y z
N MET A 1 -9.27 -6.21 -3.22
CA MET A 1 -9.12 -5.39 -4.46
C MET A 1 -7.67 -5.46 -4.93
N ARG A 2 -7.41 -5.49 -6.24
CA ARG A 2 -6.06 -5.57 -6.82
C ARG A 2 -5.73 -4.31 -7.63
N HIS A 3 -4.58 -3.68 -7.36
CA HIS A 3 -4.10 -2.52 -8.12
C HIS A 3 -2.66 -2.71 -8.55
N LEU A 4 -2.32 -2.30 -9.78
CA LEU A 4 -0.95 -2.34 -10.29
C LEU A 4 -0.11 -1.19 -9.70
N LEU A 5 1.18 -1.46 -9.51
CA LEU A 5 2.14 -0.50 -9.00
C LEU A 5 3.06 -0.07 -10.13
N PHE A 6 3.32 1.23 -10.23
CA PHE A 6 4.18 1.78 -11.27
C PHE A 6 5.23 2.69 -10.65
N ASN A 7 6.46 2.62 -11.16
CA ASN A 7 7.47 3.64 -10.94
C ASN A 7 7.91 4.19 -12.30
N ARG A 8 7.28 5.30 -12.71
CA ARG A 8 7.50 5.94 -14.02
C ARG A 8 8.92 6.47 -14.23
N ARG A 9 9.72 6.59 -13.16
CA ARG A 9 11.14 6.95 -13.28
C ARG A 9 12.01 5.76 -13.69
N LEU A 10 11.54 4.53 -13.47
CA LEU A 10 12.29 3.29 -13.75
C LEU A 10 11.75 2.56 -14.97
N SER A 11 10.42 2.50 -15.14
CA SER A 11 9.80 1.77 -16.24
C SER A 11 8.40 2.28 -16.55
N THR A 12 7.96 2.10 -17.79
CA THR A 12 6.55 2.24 -18.19
C THR A 12 5.72 1.01 -17.81
N ARG A 13 6.36 -0.11 -17.50
CA ARG A 13 5.69 -1.35 -17.07
C ARG A 13 5.38 -1.32 -15.57
N SER A 14 4.43 -2.15 -15.19
CA SER A 14 4.13 -2.37 -13.77
C SER A 14 5.35 -2.95 -13.05
N ILE A 15 5.68 -2.41 -11.88
CA ILE A 15 6.72 -2.96 -11.00
C ILE A 15 6.15 -4.01 -10.03
N GLY A 16 4.84 -4.25 -10.06
CA GLY A 16 4.18 -5.19 -9.16
C GLY A 16 2.70 -4.89 -8.97
N HIS A 17 2.15 -5.32 -7.85
CA HIS A 17 0.74 -5.06 -7.54
C HIS A 17 0.50 -5.08 -6.04
N VAL A 18 -0.62 -4.53 -5.62
CA VAL A 18 -1.13 -4.63 -4.26
C VAL A 18 -2.40 -5.45 -4.24
N GLU A 19 -2.54 -6.28 -3.22
CA GLU A 19 -3.78 -6.94 -2.85
C GLU A 19 -4.16 -6.51 -1.44
N MET A 20 -5.38 -6.00 -1.28
CA MET A 20 -5.85 -5.48 0.00
C MET A 20 -7.28 -5.95 0.29
N ILE A 21 -7.51 -6.30 1.55
CA ILE A 21 -8.82 -6.58 2.13
C ILE A 21 -9.11 -5.56 3.24
N CYS A 22 -10.35 -5.10 3.31
CA CYS A 22 -10.80 -4.13 4.29
C CYS A 22 -12.13 -4.59 4.89
N THR A 23 -12.20 -4.61 6.21
CA THR A 23 -13.41 -4.93 6.98
C THR A 23 -13.99 -3.63 7.54
N PHE A 24 -15.28 -3.38 7.34
CA PHE A 24 -15.96 -2.24 7.94
C PHE A 24 -16.03 -2.42 9.46
N ILE A 25 -15.77 -1.34 10.21
CA ILE A 25 -15.91 -1.33 11.68
C ILE A 25 -17.16 -0.56 12.06
N VAL A 26 -17.14 0.77 11.86
CA VAL A 26 -18.26 1.67 12.17
C VAL A 26 -18.24 2.88 11.24
N GLY A 27 -19.42 3.26 10.73
CA GLY A 27 -19.56 4.35 9.77
C GLY A 27 -18.66 4.16 8.55
N ASN A 28 -17.80 5.15 8.28
CA ASN A 28 -16.85 5.12 7.16
C ASN A 28 -15.50 4.47 7.51
N SER A 29 -15.30 4.05 8.77
CA SER A 29 -14.06 3.45 9.24
C SER A 29 -13.94 1.99 8.81
N ARG A 30 -12.76 1.64 8.30
CA ARG A 30 -12.42 0.28 7.86
C ARG A 30 -11.09 -0.13 8.44
N ASN A 31 -10.95 -1.37 8.90
CA ASN A 31 -9.65 -1.96 9.18
C ASN A 31 -9.16 -2.71 7.94
N CYS A 32 -7.97 -2.38 7.46
CA CYS A 32 -7.43 -2.92 6.23
C CYS A 32 -6.12 -3.68 6.47
N ARG A 33 -5.93 -4.75 5.72
CA ARG A 33 -4.66 -5.47 5.62
C ARG A 33 -4.33 -5.68 4.15
N GLY A 34 -3.09 -5.45 3.77
CA GLY A 34 -2.66 -5.55 2.38
C GLY A 34 -1.25 -6.10 2.23
N VAL A 35 -0.99 -6.63 1.04
CA VAL A 35 0.33 -7.10 0.62
C VAL A 35 0.70 -6.42 -0.68
N TYR A 36 1.86 -5.76 -0.69
CA TYR A 36 2.49 -5.20 -1.86
C TYR A 36 3.52 -6.19 -2.38
N PHE A 37 3.30 -6.69 -3.61
CA PHE A 37 4.19 -7.57 -4.32
C PHE A 37 5.11 -6.71 -5.19
N LEU A 38 6.42 -6.76 -4.90
CA LEU A 38 7.46 -5.98 -5.57
C LEU A 38 8.51 -6.93 -6.18
N PRO A 39 9.39 -6.47 -7.07
CA PRO A 39 10.25 -7.37 -7.85
C PRO A 39 11.23 -8.20 -7.00
N LYS A 40 11.61 -7.69 -5.82
CA LYS A 40 12.60 -8.31 -4.93
C LYS A 40 12.00 -8.76 -3.59
N GLY A 41 10.67 -8.83 -3.46
CA GLY A 41 10.06 -9.23 -2.20
C GLY A 41 8.65 -8.69 -2.02
N LYS A 42 8.15 -8.78 -0.79
CA LYS A 42 6.80 -8.33 -0.42
C LYS A 42 6.85 -7.41 0.78
N LEU A 43 5.88 -6.50 0.88
CA LEU A 43 5.62 -5.71 2.08
C LEU A 43 4.21 -5.99 2.57
N VAL A 44 4.06 -6.25 3.85
CA VAL A 44 2.77 -6.44 4.51
C VAL A 44 2.42 -5.16 5.25
N VAL A 45 1.21 -4.67 5.05
CA VAL A 45 0.71 -3.46 5.70
C VAL A 45 -0.62 -3.70 6.40
N GLY A 46 -0.91 -2.90 7.42
CA GLY A 46 -2.22 -2.90 8.05
C GLY A 46 -2.50 -1.67 8.90
N GLY A 47 -3.78 -1.39 9.10
CA GLY A 47 -4.24 -0.24 9.87
C GLY A 47 -5.67 0.19 9.50
N SER A 48 -6.13 1.25 10.15
CA SER A 48 -7.49 1.78 9.93
C SER A 48 -7.50 2.88 8.88
N ILE A 49 -8.50 2.83 7.99
CA ILE A 49 -8.78 3.87 6.99
C ILE A 49 -10.11 4.53 7.34
N ILE A 50 -10.06 5.82 7.64
CA ILE A 50 -11.24 6.67 7.85
C ILE A 50 -11.49 7.52 6.60
N TYR A 51 -10.42 8.05 6.00
CA TYR A 51 -10.46 8.95 4.85
C TYR A 51 -9.77 8.29 3.65
N PRO A 52 -10.52 7.74 2.67
CA PRO A 52 -9.92 7.03 1.54
C PRO A 52 -9.04 7.90 0.63
N GLN A 53 -9.14 9.22 0.74
CA GLN A 53 -8.29 10.17 -0.01
C GLN A 53 -6.86 10.29 0.53
N PHE A 54 -6.66 10.16 1.84
CA PHE A 54 -5.36 10.26 2.51
C PHE A 54 -5.38 9.39 3.76
N TYR A 55 -4.46 8.43 3.83
CA TYR A 55 -4.37 7.54 4.99
C TYR A 55 -2.96 6.98 5.13
N GLU A 56 -2.67 6.51 6.33
CA GLU A 56 -1.42 5.85 6.67
C GLU A 56 -1.70 4.45 7.19
N LEU A 57 -0.85 3.49 6.81
CA LEU A 57 -0.87 2.13 7.31
C LEU A 57 0.52 1.79 7.87
N ALA A 58 0.55 0.97 8.91
CA ALA A 58 1.81 0.43 9.43
C ALA A 58 2.35 -0.63 8.47
N ILE A 59 3.67 -0.62 8.26
CA ILE A 59 4.39 -1.72 7.63
C ILE A 59 4.67 -2.75 8.73
N LEU A 60 4.02 -3.90 8.60
CA LEU A 60 4.01 -4.97 9.59
C LEU A 60 5.14 -5.99 9.39
N GLY A 61 5.82 -5.92 8.23
CA GLY A 61 6.86 -6.86 7.85
C GLY A 61 7.06 -6.91 6.33
N GLY A 62 7.97 -7.76 5.91
CA GLY A 62 8.20 -8.04 4.50
C GLY A 62 8.99 -9.33 4.28
N THR A 63 9.31 -9.60 3.03
CA THR A 63 10.13 -10.76 2.63
C THR A 63 11.15 -10.35 1.57
N GLY A 64 12.16 -11.18 1.35
CA GLY A 64 13.20 -10.94 0.33
C GLY A 64 14.05 -9.72 0.69
N LEU A 65 14.21 -8.78 -0.24
CA LEU A 65 14.91 -7.51 0.02
C LEU A 65 14.28 -6.70 1.18
N TYR A 66 13.01 -6.95 1.48
CA TYR A 66 12.26 -6.25 2.53
C TYR A 66 12.07 -7.11 3.78
N ASP A 67 12.92 -8.10 3.99
CA ASP A 67 12.86 -8.94 5.19
C ASP A 67 12.98 -8.09 6.46
N ASN A 68 12.14 -8.36 7.45
CA ASN A 68 12.03 -7.58 8.70
C ASN A 68 11.74 -6.06 8.53
N ALA A 69 11.26 -5.63 7.35
CA ALA A 69 10.94 -4.22 7.11
C ALA A 69 9.84 -3.72 8.05
N ARG A 70 10.04 -2.53 8.61
CA ARG A 70 9.08 -1.81 9.45
C ARG A 70 8.90 -0.39 8.92
N GLY A 71 7.93 0.34 9.48
CA GLY A 71 7.73 1.76 9.19
C GLY A 71 6.31 2.06 8.73
N THR A 72 6.15 2.98 7.79
CA THR A 72 4.84 3.49 7.38
C THR A 72 4.65 3.51 5.88
N LEU A 73 3.41 3.26 5.47
CA LEU A 73 2.90 3.49 4.13
C LEU A 73 1.96 4.69 4.17
N THR A 74 2.29 5.74 3.44
CA THR A 74 1.39 6.88 3.22
C THR A 74 0.76 6.77 1.84
N VAL A 75 -0.57 6.89 1.76
CA VAL A 75 -1.31 6.85 0.49
C VAL A 75 -2.05 8.16 0.27
N THR A 76 -1.88 8.75 -0.92
CA THR A 76 -2.59 9.96 -1.33
C THR A 76 -3.28 9.70 -2.67
N ARG A 77 -4.61 9.83 -2.70
CA ARG A 77 -5.38 9.69 -3.94
C ARG A 77 -5.21 10.92 -4.82
N THR A 78 -4.82 10.71 -6.07
CA THR A 78 -4.57 11.78 -7.05
C THR A 78 -5.66 11.90 -8.11
N ALA A 79 -6.41 10.82 -8.37
CA ALA A 79 -7.57 10.85 -9.26
C ALA A 79 -8.66 9.89 -8.79
N ARG A 80 -9.93 10.23 -9.05
CA ARG A 80 -11.09 9.37 -8.72
C ARG A 80 -11.49 8.44 -9.87
N ASN A 81 -11.32 8.86 -11.13
CA ASN A 81 -11.71 8.09 -12.30
C ASN A 81 -10.68 8.22 -13.45
N PRO A 82 -9.87 7.19 -13.72
CA PRO A 82 -9.72 5.96 -12.93
C PRO A 82 -9.12 6.27 -11.55
N ASN A 83 -9.40 5.43 -10.55
CA ASN A 83 -8.84 5.60 -9.21
C ASN A 83 -7.31 5.46 -9.25
N ARG A 84 -6.60 6.52 -8.89
CA ARG A 84 -5.14 6.56 -8.86
C ARG A 84 -4.67 7.12 -7.53
N SER A 85 -3.63 6.51 -6.99
CA SER A 85 -2.98 6.97 -5.78
C SER A 85 -1.48 6.96 -5.93
N ILE A 86 -0.83 7.91 -5.27
CA ILE A 86 0.60 7.84 -4.97
C ILE A 86 0.75 7.13 -3.63
N VAL A 87 1.71 6.22 -3.57
CA VAL A 87 2.09 5.49 -2.37
C VAL A 87 3.54 5.80 -2.04
N LEU A 88 3.82 6.08 -0.77
CA LEU A 88 5.16 6.30 -0.26
C LEU A 88 5.43 5.31 0.87
N PHE A 89 6.46 4.49 0.71
CA PHE A 89 6.95 3.61 1.77
C PHE A 89 8.11 4.31 2.47
N ARG A 90 7.97 4.51 3.78
CA ARG A 90 9.07 4.93 4.66
C ARG A 90 9.50 3.72 5.46
N LEU A 91 10.51 3.03 4.96
CA LEU A 91 11.06 1.83 5.59
C LEU A 91 12.08 2.20 6.67
N VAL A 92 12.10 1.45 7.77
CA VAL A 92 13.11 1.55 8.84
C VAL A 92 13.60 0.15 9.25
N GLY A 93 14.89 0.08 9.59
CA GLY A 93 15.62 -1.17 9.83
C GLY A 93 16.56 -1.52 8.68
#